data_AF-A0A1M7R0F5-F1
#
_entry.id   AF-A0A1M7R0F5-F1
#
_cell.length_a   1.000
_cell.length_b   1.000
_cell.length_c   1.000
_cell.angle_alpha   90.00
_cell.angle_beta   90.00
_cell.angle_gamma   90.00
#
_symmetry.space_group_name_H-M   'P 1'
#
loop_
_entity.id
_entity.type
_entity.pdbx_description
1 polymer ?
#
loop_
_entity_poly.entity_id
_entity_poly.type
_entity_poly.pdbx_seq_one_letter_code
_entity_poly.pdbx_strand_id
1 'polypeptide(L)' 'MLGRAGKRAGLVVVKPHAFRHSFTSAVLDAADGNTLIARDAGGWASAAVVDEVYGHVDVHDPVFDAALRTVWGETK' A
#
# COMPACT_ATOMS: atom_id res chain seq x y z
N MET A 1 20.02 -0.79 9.23
CA MET A 1 19.56 0.46 9.89
C MET A 1 18.13 0.34 10.40
N LEU A 2 17.17 -0.07 9.57
CA LEU A 2 15.73 -0.12 9.92
C LEU A 2 15.39 -1.00 11.13
N GLY A 3 15.91 -2.24 11.21
CA GLY A 3 15.64 -3.11 12.39
C GLY A 3 16.14 -2.52 13.71
N ARG A 4 17.24 -1.75 13.69
CA ARG A 4 17.72 -1.02 14.89
C ARG A 4 16.81 0.16 15.23
N ALA A 5 16.28 0.86 14.23
CA ALA A 5 15.31 1.93 14.44
C ALA A 5 14.00 1.37 15.02
N GLY A 6 13.49 0.26 14.49
CA GLY A 6 12.34 -0.44 15.05
C GLY A 6 12.53 -0.84 16.51
N LYS A 7 13.69 -1.44 16.85
CA LYS A 7 14.03 -1.77 18.24
C LYS A 7 14.04 -0.53 19.16
N ARG A 8 14.62 0.59 18.71
CA ARG A 8 14.62 1.85 19.47
C ARG A 8 13.22 2.43 19.66
N ALA A 9 12.32 2.19 18.72
CA ALA A 9 10.93 2.61 18.79
C ALA A 9 10.02 1.63 19.57
N GLY A 10 10.58 0.58 20.19
CA GLY A 10 9.79 -0.43 20.90
C GLY A 10 8.94 -1.32 20.00
N LEU A 11 9.21 -1.35 18.69
CA LEU A 11 8.48 -2.15 17.72
C LEU A 11 9.04 -3.57 17.64
N VAL A 12 8.19 -4.50 17.21
CA VAL A 12 8.60 -5.84 16.79
C VAL A 12 9.58 -5.78 15.62
N VAL A 13 10.17 -6.92 15.24
CA VAL A 13 11.13 -7.00 14.12
C VAL A 13 10.51 -6.41 12.85
N VAL A 14 11.01 -5.23 12.46
CA VAL A 14 10.62 -4.56 11.22
C VAL A 14 11.34 -5.22 10.05
N LYS A 15 10.59 -6.01 9.27
CA LYS A 15 11.07 -6.58 8.01
C LYS A 15 11.11 -5.48 6.93
N PRO A 16 12.25 -5.25 6.27
CA PRO A 16 12.38 -4.17 5.29
C PRO A 16 11.34 -4.22 4.17
N HIS A 17 11.01 -5.41 3.67
CA HIS A 17 9.99 -5.57 2.64
C HIS A 17 8.60 -5.18 3.15
N ALA A 18 8.19 -5.68 4.32
CA ALA A 18 6.90 -5.37 4.91
C ALA A 18 6.74 -3.86 5.17
N PHE A 19 7.80 -3.20 5.67
CA PHE A 19 7.80 -1.76 5.88
C PHE A 19 7.59 -0.98 4.58
N ARG A 20 8.35 -1.32 3.51
CA ARG A 20 8.21 -0.65 2.22
C ARG A 20 6.82 -0.84 1.64
N HIS A 21 6.26 -2.04 1.78
CA HIS A 21 4.90 -2.32 1.37
C HIS A 21 3.88 -1.48 2.13
N SER A 22 3.88 -1.52 3.47
CA SER A 22 2.93 -0.72 4.27
C SER A 22 3.07 0.77 4.03
N PHE A 23 4.30 1.26 3.86
CA PHE A 23 4.56 2.66 3.57
C PHE A 23 4.00 3.07 2.21
N THR A 24 4.33 2.34 1.14
CA THR A 24 3.88 2.71 -0.21
C THR A 24 2.37 2.54 -0.38
N SER A 25 1.75 1.51 0.20
CA SER A 25 0.30 1.37 0.21
C SER A 25 -0.40 2.54 0.92
N ALA A 26 0.11 2.99 2.07
CA ALA A 26 -0.49 4.12 2.79
C ALA A 26 -0.34 5.46 2.02
N VAL A 27 0.76 5.64 1.27
CA VAL A 27 0.90 6.83 0.41
C VAL A 27 -0.03 6.76 -0.79
N LEU A 28 -0.20 5.59 -1.41
CA LEU A 28 -1.15 5.41 -2.51
C LEU A 28 -2.59 5.70 -2.06
N ASP A 29 -2.99 5.18 -0.90
CA ASP A 29 -4.30 5.42 -0.29
C ASP A 29 -4.53 6.92 -0.04
N ALA A 30 -3.57 7.60 0.61
CA ALA A 30 -3.65 9.03 0.87
C ALA A 30 -3.54 9.93 -0.39
N ALA A 31 -3.15 9.36 -1.53
CA ALA A 31 -2.95 10.07 -2.80
C ALA A 31 -3.96 9.65 -3.88
N ASP A 32 -5.07 9.02 -3.49
CA ASP A 32 -6.12 8.52 -4.39
C ASP A 32 -5.53 7.68 -5.55
N GLY A 33 -4.61 6.76 -5.21
CA GLY A 33 -3.97 5.86 -6.16
C GLY A 33 -2.87 6.50 -7.05
N ASN A 34 -2.46 7.74 -6.79
CA ASN A 34 -1.46 8.41 -7.63
C ASN A 34 -0.05 7.81 -7.48
N THR A 35 0.34 6.98 -8.44
CA THR A 35 1.62 6.26 -8.46
C THR A 35 2.84 7.16 -8.60
N LEU A 36 2.72 8.38 -9.13
CA LEU A 36 3.83 9.35 -9.20
C LEU A 36 4.18 9.91 -7.82
N ILE A 37 3.16 10.24 -7.02
CA ILE A 37 3.34 10.72 -5.64
C ILE A 37 3.99 9.61 -4.79
N ALA A 38 3.48 8.39 -4.89
CA ALA A 38 4.03 7.24 -4.19
C ALA A 38 5.46 6.90 -4.64
N ARG A 39 5.78 7.04 -5.93
CA ARG A 39 7.15 6.91 -6.46
C ARG A 39 8.10 7.86 -5.77
N ASP A 40 7.76 9.14 -5.76
CA ASP A 40 8.63 10.20 -5.24
C ASP A 40 8.79 10.11 -3.72
N ALA A 41 7.70 9.80 -3.00
CA ALA A 41 7.73 9.61 -1.54
C ALA A 41 8.57 8.40 -1.11
N GLY A 42 8.52 7.30 -1.88
CA GLY A 42 9.28 6.08 -1.60
C GLY A 42 10.69 6.03 -2.18
N GLY A 43 11.06 7.00 -3.01
CA GLY A 43 12.33 6.98 -3.75
C GLY A 43 12.44 5.81 -4.72
N TRP A 44 11.32 5.43 -5.35
CA TRP A 44 11.26 4.30 -6.28
C TRP A 44 11.80 4.69 -7.67
N ALA A 45 12.38 3.71 -8.38
CA ALA A 45 12.99 3.96 -9.68
C ALA A 45 11.99 4.40 -10.77
N SER A 46 10.73 3.97 -10.67
CA SER A 46 9.66 4.34 -11.59
C SER A 46 8.30 4.16 -10.94
N ALA A 47 7.26 4.78 -11.53
CA ALA A 47 5.88 4.56 -11.13
C ALA A 47 5.40 3.13 -11.48
N ALA A 48 5.97 2.52 -12.52
CA ALA A 48 5.69 1.12 -12.86
C ALA A 48 6.09 0.16 -11.72
N VAL A 49 7.24 0.41 -11.06
CA VAL A 49 7.62 -0.38 -9.87
C VAL A 49 6.62 -0.21 -8.74
N VAL A 50 6.06 0.99 -8.57
CA VAL A 50 5.03 1.23 -7.55
C VAL A 50 3.76 0.46 -7.88
N ASP A 51 3.30 0.58 -9.12
CA ASP A 51 2.09 -0.07 -9.62
C ASP A 51 2.20 -1.61 -9.53
N GLU A 52 3.28 -2.19 -10.05
CA GLU A 52 3.46 -3.65 -10.10
C GLU A 52 3.70 -4.29 -8.73
N VAL A 53 4.40 -3.60 -7.82
CA VAL A 53 4.83 -4.19 -6.53
C VAL A 53 3.89 -3.82 -5.38
N TYR A 54 3.28 -2.64 -5.43
CA TYR A 54 2.49 -2.07 -4.34
C TYR A 54 1.12 -1.55 -4.78
N GLY A 55 0.84 -1.49 -6.08
CA GLY A 55 -0.46 -1.14 -6.63
C GLY A 55 -1.45 -2.22 -6.23
N HIS A 56 -2.14 -1.95 -5.12
CA HIS A 56 -3.33 -2.69 -4.74
C HIS A 56 -4.53 -1.97 -5.30
N VAL A 57 -5.58 -2.74 -5.55
CA VAL A 57 -6.89 -2.16 -5.84
C VAL A 57 -7.28 -1.23 -4.69
N ASP A 58 -7.88 -0.10 -5.01
CA ASP A 58 -8.45 0.76 -3.97
C ASP A 58 -9.57 0.00 -3.27
N VAL A 59 -9.27 -0.49 -2.07
CA VAL A 59 -10.20 -1.26 -1.24
C VAL A 59 -11.35 -0.40 -0.70
N HIS A 60 -11.22 0.93 -0.81
CA HIS A 60 -12.23 1.90 -0.42
C HIS A 60 -13.07 2.38 -1.63
N ASP A 61 -12.72 1.97 -2.86
CA ASP A 61 -13.51 2.27 -4.05
C ASP A 61 -14.92 1.65 -3.92
N PRO A 62 -15.99 2.45 -3.94
CA PRO A 62 -17.36 1.96 -3.77
C PRO A 62 -17.81 1.04 -4.93
N VAL A 63 -17.26 1.21 -6.13
CA VAL A 63 -17.49 0.32 -7.28
C VAL A 63 -16.81 -1.03 -7.03
N PHE A 64 -15.58 -1.01 -6.52
CA PHE A 64 -14.86 -2.23 -6.17
C PHE A 64 -15.57 -3.01 -5.04
N ASP A 65 -15.95 -2.33 -3.96
CA ASP A 65 -16.72 -2.92 -2.85
C ASP A 65 -18.07 -3.49 -3.32
N ALA A 66 -18.81 -2.77 -4.16
CA ALA A 66 -20.07 -3.26 -4.73
C ALA A 66 -19.88 -4.50 -5.62
N ALA A 67 -18.81 -4.54 -6.42
CA ALA A 67 -18.47 -5.70 -7.24
C ALA A 67 -18.16 -6.92 -6.35
N LEU A 68 -17.37 -6.74 -5.28
CA LEU A 68 -17.06 -7.80 -4.32
C LEU A 68 -18.32 -8.35 -3.64
N ARG A 69 -19.20 -7.49 -3.14
CA ARG A 69 -20.47 -7.90 -2.51
C ARG A 69 -21.36 -8.69 -3.46
N THR A 70 -21.39 -8.29 -4.74
CA THR A 70 -22.14 -9.00 -5.78
C THR A 70 -21.57 -10.41 -6.02
N VAL A 71 -20.25 -10.54 -6.12
CA VAL A 71 -19.59 -11.84 -6.32
C VAL A 71 -19.72 -12.75 -5.10
N TRP A 72 -19.68 -12.21 -3.89
CA TRP A 72 -19.86 -12.98 -2.66
C TRP A 72 -21.32 -13.27 -2.28
N GLY A 73 -22.29 -12.70 -3.02
CA GLY A 73 -23.71 -12.96 -2.80
C GLY A 73 -24.28 -12.29 -1.56
N GLU A 74 -23.65 -11.23 -1.06
CA GLU A 74 -24.08 -10.46 0.11
C GLU A 74 -25.21 -9.46 -0.21
N THR A 75 -25.56 -9.31 -1.50
CA THR A 75 -26.59 -8.39 -1.99
C THR A 75 -27.99 -9.01 -2.15
N LYS A 76 -28.32 -10.07 -1.39
CA LYS A 76 -29.67 -10.68 -1.40
C LYS A 76 -30.68 -9.94 -0.55
#